data_AF-A0A3L6FSN9-F1
#
_entry.id   AF-A0A3L6FSN9-F1
#
_cell.length_a   1.000
_cell.length_b   1.000
_cell.length_c   1.000
_cell.angle_alpha   90.00
_cell.angle_beta   90.00
_cell.angle_gamma   90.00
#
_symmetry.space_group_name_H-M   'P 1'
#
loop_
_entity.id
_entity.type
_entity.pdbx_description
1 polymer ?
#
loop_
_entity_poly.entity_id
_entity_poly.type
_entity_poly.pdbx_seq_one_letter_code
_entity_poly.pdbx_strand_id
1 'polypeptide(L)'
;MLKQQGMRTTWEYPFAVAGSCWAFSTIAAVEGINQIVTGDLISLSEQELVDCDTSYNQGCNGGLMDYVFEFIINNGGIDTEKDYPYKGTDGRCDVNRKNAKVVTIDSYEDVPANDEKSLQKAVANQPVSVAIEAAVTAFQLYSPGIFSGSCGTALDHGVMAVGYGTENDKDYWIVKNSWGSSWGESGYVRMERNIKASSGKCGIVVEPSYPLKEGANPPNPGPSPPSPTPAPVVCDNYYSCPDSTTCCCIYEYGKACNDQIYNCLMRNWNIQGSPALPAPILTRTFLLQLKRKHNDITENEAAESNDWMSPGYANAGSSPVPTPPSGKGLKASTKPKATKGQKSGPQTPLGFDE
;
A
#
# COMPACT_ATOMS: atom_id res chain seq x y z
N MET A 1 8.31 -9.92 18.96
CA MET A 1 7.10 -10.69 19.31
C MET A 1 6.48 -11.37 18.08
N LEU A 2 6.04 -10.66 17.04
CA LEU A 2 5.35 -11.30 15.90
C LEU A 2 6.30 -12.05 14.94
N LYS A 3 7.55 -11.57 14.74
CA LYS A 3 8.63 -12.33 14.06
C LYS A 3 9.00 -13.65 14.78
N GLN A 4 8.78 -13.72 16.10
CA GLN A 4 9.00 -14.92 16.93
C GLN A 4 7.78 -15.86 16.90
N GLN A 5 6.58 -15.35 16.58
CA GLN A 5 5.36 -16.15 16.40
C GLN A 5 5.28 -16.81 15.00
N GLY A 6 6.36 -16.81 14.22
CA GLY A 6 6.39 -17.48 12.92
C GLY A 6 5.70 -16.72 11.78
N MET A 7 5.27 -15.45 11.98
CA MET A 7 4.78 -14.58 10.91
C MET A 7 5.94 -14.17 9.99
N ARG A 8 6.39 -15.10 9.14
CA ARG A 8 7.21 -14.81 7.97
C ARG A 8 6.31 -15.00 6.76
N THR A 9 5.61 -13.94 6.36
CA THR A 9 5.05 -13.94 5.01
C THR A 9 6.25 -13.83 4.08
N THR A 10 6.32 -14.75 3.12
CA THR A 10 7.46 -14.88 2.21
C THR A 10 7.64 -13.58 1.45
N TRP A 11 8.89 -13.14 1.28
CA TRP A 11 9.19 -12.09 0.31
C TRP A 11 9.07 -12.71 -1.08
N GLU A 12 7.84 -12.89 -1.57
CA GLU A 12 7.62 -13.54 -2.87
C GLU A 12 8.17 -12.70 -4.02
N TYR A 13 8.29 -11.38 -3.80
CA TYR A 13 8.77 -10.43 -4.79
C TYR A 13 10.01 -9.67 -4.32
N PRO A 14 11.01 -9.49 -5.21
CA PRO A 14 12.22 -8.75 -4.87
C PRO A 14 11.96 -7.26 -4.66
N PHE A 15 10.90 -6.67 -5.25
CA PHE A 15 10.51 -5.27 -5.09
C PHE A 15 9.03 -5.07 -5.43
N ALA A 16 8.32 -4.22 -4.68
CA ALA A 16 7.14 -3.53 -5.21
C ALA A 16 7.61 -2.53 -6.29
N VAL A 17 7.53 -2.95 -7.56
CA VAL A 17 8.00 -2.14 -8.72
C VAL A 17 7.04 -0.99 -9.04
N ALA A 18 5.80 -1.07 -8.53
CA ALA A 18 4.73 -0.10 -8.68
C ALA A 18 4.44 0.63 -7.36
N GLY A 19 3.74 1.78 -7.41
CA GLY A 19 3.23 2.49 -6.24
C GLY A 19 2.08 1.77 -5.52
N SER A 20 2.25 0.48 -5.26
CA SER A 20 1.29 -0.45 -4.64
C SER A 20 1.61 -0.73 -3.16
N CYS A 21 2.48 0.07 -2.53
CA CYS A 21 2.90 -0.11 -1.13
C CYS A 21 1.73 -0.14 -0.14
N TRP A 22 0.65 0.58 -0.44
CA TRP A 22 -0.62 0.56 0.28
C TRP A 22 -1.26 -0.84 0.32
N ALA A 23 -1.23 -1.57 -0.81
CA ALA A 23 -1.74 -2.94 -0.89
C ALA A 23 -0.87 -3.90 -0.07
N PHE A 24 0.46 -3.85 -0.22
CA PHE A 24 1.39 -4.69 0.55
C PHE A 24 1.30 -4.44 2.07
N SER A 25 1.20 -3.18 2.48
CA SER A 25 1.05 -2.82 3.89
C SER A 25 -0.24 -3.41 4.48
N THR A 26 -1.34 -3.31 3.74
CA THR A 26 -2.66 -3.80 4.19
C THR A 26 -2.71 -5.32 4.20
N ILE A 27 -2.31 -5.98 3.10
CA ILE A 27 -2.31 -7.43 2.99
C ILE A 27 -1.51 -8.05 4.13
N ALA A 28 -0.31 -7.54 4.40
CA ALA A 28 0.50 -8.10 5.47
C ALA A 28 -0.15 -7.94 6.87
N ALA A 29 -0.94 -6.88 7.10
CA ALA A 29 -1.72 -6.74 8.33
C ALA A 29 -2.90 -7.73 8.40
N VAL A 30 -3.57 -7.97 7.27
CA VAL A 30 -4.66 -8.97 7.15
C VAL A 30 -4.14 -10.40 7.35
N GLU A 31 -3.02 -10.75 6.72
CA GLU A 31 -2.31 -12.02 6.92
C GLU A 31 -1.93 -12.21 8.39
N GLY A 32 -1.43 -11.15 9.02
CA GLY A 32 -1.03 -11.13 10.42
C GLY A 32 -2.19 -11.40 11.38
N ILE A 33 -3.29 -10.66 11.24
CA ILE A 33 -4.47 -10.89 12.10
C ILE A 33 -5.11 -12.25 11.83
N ASN A 34 -5.07 -12.73 10.58
CA ASN A 34 -5.56 -14.07 10.24
C ASN A 34 -4.78 -15.15 10.98
N GLN A 35 -3.44 -15.09 10.95
CA GLN A 35 -2.58 -16.02 11.69
C GLN A 35 -2.83 -15.96 13.21
N ILE A 36 -3.08 -14.76 13.76
CA ILE A 36 -3.36 -14.59 15.19
C ILE A 36 -4.69 -15.25 15.59
N VAL A 37 -5.74 -15.07 14.80
CA VAL A 37 -7.10 -15.53 15.12
C VAL A 37 -7.31 -17.00 14.78
N THR A 38 -6.78 -17.46 13.65
CA THR A 38 -7.06 -18.80 13.11
C THR A 38 -5.93 -19.80 13.33
N GLY A 39 -4.70 -19.32 13.49
CA GLY A 39 -3.51 -20.17 13.49
C GLY A 39 -2.91 -20.41 12.11
N ASP A 40 -3.55 -19.94 11.02
CA ASP A 40 -3.11 -20.17 9.65
C ASP A 40 -2.45 -18.93 9.03
N LEU A 41 -1.24 -19.08 8.50
CA LEU A 41 -0.58 -18.05 7.68
C LEU A 41 -0.88 -18.33 6.21
N ILE A 42 -1.75 -17.52 5.63
CA ILE A 42 -2.18 -17.65 4.23
C ILE A 42 -1.61 -16.47 3.47
N SER A 43 -0.92 -16.71 2.35
CA SER A 43 -0.43 -15.65 1.47
C SER A 43 -1.59 -15.09 0.63
N LEU A 44 -1.85 -13.78 0.71
CA LEU A 44 -2.99 -13.13 0.09
C LEU A 44 -2.57 -12.22 -1.06
N SER A 45 -3.50 -11.94 -1.97
CA SER A 45 -3.18 -11.24 -3.22
C SER A 45 -3.15 -9.71 -3.07
N GLU A 46 -1.97 -9.10 -3.22
CA GLU A 46 -1.88 -7.65 -3.43
C GLU A 46 -2.44 -7.24 -4.80
N GLN A 47 -2.36 -8.10 -5.82
CA GLN A 47 -2.81 -7.77 -7.17
C GLN A 47 -4.32 -7.64 -7.29
N GLU A 48 -5.08 -8.43 -6.52
CA GLU A 48 -6.52 -8.27 -6.46
C GLU A 48 -6.86 -6.83 -6.02
N LEU A 49 -6.15 -6.29 -5.03
CA LEU A 49 -6.35 -4.91 -4.59
C LEU A 49 -5.96 -3.91 -5.68
N VAL A 50 -4.78 -4.07 -6.29
CA VAL A 50 -4.30 -3.19 -7.37
C VAL A 50 -5.29 -3.14 -8.55
N ASP A 51 -5.89 -4.28 -8.91
CA ASP A 51 -6.77 -4.39 -10.06
C ASP A 51 -8.25 -4.05 -9.76
N CYS A 52 -8.71 -4.31 -8.53
CA CYS A 52 -10.14 -4.27 -8.17
C CYS A 52 -10.53 -3.14 -7.21
N ASP A 53 -9.65 -2.70 -6.32
CA ASP A 53 -9.93 -1.59 -5.41
C ASP A 53 -9.68 -0.24 -6.10
N THR A 54 -10.67 0.18 -6.90
CA THR A 54 -10.57 1.33 -7.81
C THR A 54 -11.53 2.47 -7.44
N SER A 55 -12.22 2.37 -6.30
CA SER A 55 -13.18 3.40 -5.87
C SER A 55 -12.47 4.66 -5.35
N TYR A 56 -11.37 4.47 -4.63
CA TYR A 56 -10.53 5.53 -4.08
C TYR A 56 -9.05 5.33 -4.41
N ASN A 57 -8.58 4.08 -4.34
CA ASN A 57 -7.21 3.71 -4.66
C ASN A 57 -6.98 3.67 -6.18
N GLN A 58 -5.74 3.93 -6.60
CA GLN A 58 -5.38 4.17 -8.00
C GLN A 58 -4.33 3.16 -8.51
N GLY A 59 -4.43 1.92 -8.04
CA GLY A 59 -3.52 0.84 -8.43
C GLY A 59 -2.07 1.20 -8.14
N CYS A 60 -1.26 1.25 -9.19
CA CYS A 60 0.16 1.57 -9.16
C CYS A 60 0.47 3.06 -8.93
N ASN A 61 -0.55 3.94 -8.93
CA ASN A 61 -0.39 5.39 -8.69
C ASN A 61 -0.61 5.79 -7.23
N GLY A 62 -0.75 4.81 -6.34
CA GLY A 62 -0.92 5.03 -4.90
C GLY A 62 -2.32 4.73 -4.39
N GLY A 63 -2.43 4.76 -3.07
CA GLY A 63 -3.64 4.43 -2.32
C GLY A 63 -3.42 4.57 -0.82
N LEU A 64 -4.48 4.38 -0.05
CA LEU A 64 -4.49 4.42 1.41
C LEU A 64 -5.03 3.10 1.98
N MET A 65 -4.44 2.65 3.08
CA MET A 65 -4.64 1.32 3.67
C MET A 65 -6.04 1.13 4.28
N ASP A 66 -6.63 2.19 4.82
CA ASP A 66 -7.99 2.20 5.38
C ASP A 66 -9.07 1.83 4.35
N TYR A 67 -8.99 2.42 3.15
CA TYR A 67 -9.91 2.06 2.06
C TYR A 67 -9.76 0.62 1.59
N VAL A 68 -8.56 0.05 1.73
CA VAL A 68 -8.34 -1.37 1.41
C VAL A 68 -9.07 -2.27 2.37
N PHE A 69 -9.04 -1.97 3.67
CA PHE A 69 -9.80 -2.74 4.66
C PHE A 69 -11.29 -2.66 4.34
N GLU A 70 -11.80 -1.47 4.03
CA GLU A 70 -13.19 -1.30 3.59
C GLU A 70 -13.51 -2.09 2.32
N PHE A 71 -12.61 -2.11 1.34
CA PHE A 71 -12.73 -2.93 0.14
C PHE A 71 -12.83 -4.41 0.48
N ILE A 72 -11.94 -4.96 1.32
CA ILE A 72 -11.93 -6.38 1.69
C ILE A 72 -13.25 -6.77 2.37
N ILE A 73 -13.77 -5.92 3.27
CA ILE A 73 -15.06 -6.12 3.94
C ILE A 73 -16.19 -6.19 2.90
N ASN A 74 -16.25 -5.20 2.01
CA ASN A 74 -17.32 -5.07 1.00
C ASN A 74 -17.22 -6.14 -0.11
N ASN A 75 -16.01 -6.56 -0.46
CA ASN A 75 -15.76 -7.64 -1.41
C ASN A 75 -16.12 -9.00 -0.80
N GLY A 76 -16.25 -9.10 0.52
CA GLY A 76 -16.56 -10.34 1.25
C GLY A 76 -15.34 -11.23 1.44
N GLY A 77 -14.15 -10.62 1.47
CA GLY A 77 -12.86 -11.29 1.63
C GLY A 77 -11.87 -10.96 0.50
N ILE A 78 -10.73 -11.64 0.54
CA ILE A 78 -9.62 -11.50 -0.40
C ILE A 78 -9.08 -12.89 -0.79
N ASP A 79 -8.67 -13.05 -2.04
CA ASP A 79 -8.11 -14.29 -2.58
C ASP A 79 -6.64 -14.50 -2.19
N THR A 80 -6.14 -15.73 -2.43
CA THR A 80 -4.73 -16.06 -2.21
C THR A 80 -3.84 -15.44 -3.28
N GLU A 81 -2.57 -15.21 -2.94
CA GLU A 81 -1.55 -14.81 -3.91
C GLU A 81 -1.41 -15.83 -5.06
N LYS A 82 -1.59 -17.12 -4.76
CA LYS A 82 -1.58 -18.19 -5.76
C LYS A 82 -2.74 -18.05 -6.75
N ASP A 83 -3.93 -17.73 -6.26
CA ASP A 83 -5.14 -17.61 -7.09
C ASP A 83 -5.14 -16.30 -7.87
N TYR A 84 -4.54 -15.22 -7.36
CA TYR A 84 -4.40 -13.93 -8.05
C TYR A 84 -2.97 -13.36 -7.92
N PRO A 85 -1.99 -13.86 -8.70
CA PRO A 85 -0.59 -13.49 -8.54
C PRO A 85 -0.26 -12.03 -8.88
N TYR A 86 0.71 -11.48 -8.15
CA TYR A 86 1.27 -10.16 -8.37
C TYR A 86 2.04 -10.03 -9.69
N LYS A 87 1.73 -8.94 -10.40
CA LYS A 87 2.27 -8.58 -11.71
C LYS A 87 3.07 -7.28 -11.67
N GLY A 88 2.96 -6.49 -10.60
CA GLY A 88 3.66 -5.22 -10.46
C GLY A 88 3.22 -4.16 -11.47
N THR A 89 2.00 -4.25 -11.99
CA THR A 89 1.43 -3.31 -12.94
C THR A 89 -0.09 -3.31 -12.82
N ASP A 90 -0.74 -2.24 -13.27
CA ASP A 90 -2.20 -2.13 -13.28
C ASP A 90 -2.81 -3.13 -14.28
N GLY A 91 -3.74 -3.93 -13.79
CA GLY A 91 -4.58 -4.81 -14.58
C GLY A 91 -6.05 -4.39 -14.54
N ARG A 92 -6.88 -5.19 -15.21
CA ARG A 92 -8.33 -5.13 -15.05
C ARG A 92 -8.72 -6.15 -13.99
N CYS A 93 -9.60 -5.77 -13.07
CA CYS A 93 -10.17 -6.69 -12.09
C CYS A 93 -10.70 -7.97 -12.75
N ASP A 94 -10.06 -9.10 -12.42
CA ASP A 94 -10.43 -10.41 -12.93
C ASP A 94 -11.42 -11.11 -12.00
N VAL A 95 -12.69 -11.04 -12.36
CA VAL A 95 -13.81 -11.61 -11.60
C VAL A 95 -13.73 -13.12 -11.42
N ASN A 96 -12.99 -13.85 -12.26
CA ASN A 96 -12.84 -15.30 -12.10
C ASN A 96 -11.80 -15.64 -11.04
N ARG A 97 -10.75 -14.83 -10.95
CA ARG A 97 -9.65 -15.03 -10.00
C ARG A 97 -10.01 -14.56 -8.59
N LYS A 98 -10.79 -13.48 -8.47
CA LYS A 98 -11.21 -12.91 -7.18
C LYS A 98 -12.44 -13.58 -6.55
N ASN A 99 -12.53 -14.89 -6.68
CA ASN A 99 -13.75 -15.63 -6.37
C ASN A 99 -13.64 -16.52 -5.13
N ALA A 100 -12.44 -16.92 -4.68
CA ALA A 100 -12.30 -17.83 -3.54
C ALA A 100 -12.42 -17.10 -2.20
N LYS A 101 -12.00 -15.83 -2.10
CA LYS A 101 -12.20 -14.98 -0.90
C LYS A 101 -11.86 -15.70 0.40
N VAL A 102 -10.64 -16.25 0.45
CA VAL A 102 -10.20 -17.21 1.47
C VAL A 102 -10.01 -16.61 2.85
N VAL A 103 -9.82 -15.30 2.96
CA VAL A 103 -9.67 -14.58 4.22
C VAL A 103 -10.62 -13.39 4.25
N THR A 104 -11.29 -13.21 5.38
CA THR A 104 -12.18 -12.09 5.67
C THR A 104 -11.73 -11.35 6.92
N ILE A 105 -12.07 -10.07 6.98
CA ILE A 105 -12.00 -9.21 8.17
C ILE A 105 -13.38 -8.63 8.43
N ASP A 106 -13.66 -8.28 9.68
CA ASP A 106 -15.00 -7.87 10.13
C ASP A 106 -15.13 -6.34 10.20
N SER A 107 -14.04 -5.65 10.52
CA SER A 107 -13.94 -4.19 10.54
C SER A 107 -12.47 -3.76 10.51
N TYR A 108 -12.20 -2.47 10.69
CA TYR A 108 -10.86 -1.92 10.90
C TYR A 108 -10.94 -0.72 11.86
N GLU A 109 -9.80 -0.34 12.42
CA GLU A 109 -9.68 0.82 13.30
C GLU A 109 -8.45 1.64 12.94
N ASP A 110 -8.60 2.96 12.98
CA ASP A 110 -7.48 3.89 12.96
C ASP A 110 -6.92 4.06 14.38
N VAL A 111 -5.60 3.98 14.49
CA VAL A 111 -4.91 4.35 15.72
C VAL A 111 -4.93 5.89 15.83
N PRO A 112 -5.16 6.45 17.02
CA PRO A 112 -5.10 7.90 17.23
C PRO A 112 -3.82 8.52 16.66
N ALA A 113 -4.00 9.46 15.73
CA ALA A 113 -2.90 10.12 15.03
C ALA A 113 -1.97 10.86 16.01
N ASN A 114 -0.67 10.79 15.75
CA ASN A 114 0.40 11.40 16.55
C ASN A 114 0.48 10.90 18.00
N ASP A 115 0.00 9.68 18.27
CA ASP A 115 0.10 9.03 19.58
C ASP A 115 0.88 7.71 19.49
N GLU A 116 2.19 7.83 19.74
CA GLU A 116 3.11 6.70 19.70
C GLU A 116 2.80 5.61 20.73
N LYS A 117 2.14 5.96 21.86
CA LYS A 117 1.71 4.97 22.86
C LYS A 117 0.51 4.19 22.38
N SER A 118 -0.42 4.85 21.69
CA SER A 118 -1.56 4.18 21.07
C SER A 118 -1.11 3.23 19.97
N LEU A 119 -0.15 3.64 19.11
CA LEU A 119 0.47 2.72 18.15
C LEU A 119 1.17 1.55 18.85
N GLN A 120 1.91 1.80 19.93
CA GLN A 120 2.58 0.74 20.68
C GLN A 120 1.60 -0.30 21.21
N LYS A 121 0.47 0.16 21.74
CA LYS A 121 -0.59 -0.72 22.22
C LYS A 121 -1.20 -1.55 21.09
N ALA A 122 -1.44 -0.96 19.92
CA ALA A 122 -1.96 -1.69 18.76
C ALA A 122 -0.96 -2.76 18.28
N VAL A 123 0.30 -2.38 18.08
CA VAL A 123 1.40 -3.27 17.65
C VAL A 123 1.66 -4.41 18.63
N ALA A 124 1.36 -4.22 19.92
CA ALA A 124 1.45 -5.27 20.92
C ALA A 124 0.39 -6.38 20.73
N ASN A 125 -0.72 -6.11 20.04
CA ASN A 125 -1.78 -7.09 19.81
C ASN A 125 -1.69 -7.74 18.43
N GLN A 126 -1.29 -6.99 17.40
CA GLN A 126 -1.25 -7.45 16.01
C GLN A 126 -0.37 -6.52 15.15
N PRO A 127 -0.01 -6.90 13.92
CA PRO A 127 0.65 -5.96 13.01
C PRO A 127 -0.28 -4.79 12.63
N VAL A 128 0.33 -3.62 12.41
CA VAL A 128 -0.39 -2.38 12.08
C VAL A 128 0.19 -1.81 10.79
N SER A 129 -0.69 -1.46 9.85
CA SER A 129 -0.33 -0.73 8.64
C SER A 129 -0.03 0.71 8.99
N VAL A 130 1.11 1.24 8.52
CA VAL A 130 1.57 2.60 8.83
C VAL A 130 2.13 3.26 7.58
N ALA A 131 1.97 4.57 7.46
CA ALA A 131 2.63 5.38 6.43
C ALA A 131 3.91 6.04 6.97
N ILE A 132 4.93 6.14 6.12
CA ILE A 132 6.19 6.82 6.43
C ILE A 132 6.65 7.68 5.23
N GLU A 133 7.56 8.61 5.47
CA GLU A 133 8.40 9.22 4.44
C GLU A 133 9.63 8.36 4.19
N ALA A 134 9.67 7.71 3.01
CA ALA A 134 10.70 6.77 2.60
C ALA A 134 11.48 7.23 1.35
N ALA A 135 11.05 8.29 0.63
CA ALA A 135 11.78 8.80 -0.54
C ALA A 135 13.10 9.50 -0.20
N VAL A 136 13.43 9.69 1.09
CA VAL A 136 14.71 10.29 1.51
C VAL A 136 15.88 9.32 1.37
N THR A 137 17.02 9.83 0.90
CA THR A 137 18.25 9.05 0.68
C THR A 137 18.71 8.28 1.93
N ALA A 138 18.55 8.88 3.11
CA ALA A 138 18.93 8.23 4.37
C ALA A 138 18.15 6.92 4.60
N PHE A 139 16.86 6.89 4.25
CA PHE A 139 16.02 5.70 4.38
C PHE A 139 16.33 4.69 3.26
N GLN A 140 16.44 5.14 2.01
CA GLN A 140 16.76 4.27 0.87
C GLN A 140 18.06 3.49 1.07
N LEU A 141 19.09 4.14 1.62
CA LEU A 141 20.41 3.57 1.87
C LEU A 141 20.58 2.99 3.29
N TYR A 142 19.47 2.73 3.99
CA TYR A 142 19.51 2.15 5.34
C TYR A 142 20.37 0.89 5.38
N SER A 143 21.27 0.86 6.37
CA SER A 143 22.12 -0.28 6.71
C SER A 143 21.77 -0.81 8.10
N PRO A 144 22.00 -2.10 8.41
CA PRO A 144 21.58 -2.73 9.67
C PRO A 144 21.91 -1.93 10.93
N GLY A 145 20.95 -1.84 11.85
CA GLY A 145 21.01 -1.01 13.06
C GLY A 145 19.69 -0.29 13.36
N ILE A 146 19.66 0.53 14.40
CA ILE A 146 18.51 1.42 14.65
C ILE A 146 18.63 2.64 13.73
N PHE A 147 17.72 2.76 12.77
CA PHE A 147 17.62 3.88 11.85
C PHE A 147 17.31 5.18 12.61
N SER A 148 18.33 6.03 12.71
CA SER A 148 18.25 7.38 13.26
C SER A 148 18.46 8.47 12.20
N GLY A 149 18.47 8.12 10.91
CA GLY A 149 18.66 9.07 9.80
C GLY A 149 17.60 10.18 9.73
N SER A 150 17.88 11.23 8.96
CA SER A 150 16.94 12.34 8.76
C SER A 150 15.82 11.94 7.79
N CYS A 151 14.59 12.27 8.16
CA CYS A 151 13.37 12.13 7.37
C CYS A 151 12.34 13.15 7.88
N GLY A 152 11.42 13.59 7.03
CA GLY A 152 10.34 14.49 7.40
C GLY A 152 9.03 13.76 7.75
N THR A 153 7.93 14.29 7.24
CA THR A 153 6.56 13.79 7.39
C THR A 153 5.75 13.88 6.09
N ALA A 154 6.42 14.03 4.94
CA ALA A 154 5.80 13.94 3.62
C ALA A 154 5.58 12.46 3.29
N LEU A 155 4.52 11.90 3.87
CA LEU A 155 4.20 10.47 3.77
C LEU A 155 4.06 10.05 2.31
N ASP A 156 4.81 9.03 1.91
CA ASP A 156 4.90 8.58 0.52
C ASP A 156 4.93 7.04 0.38
N HIS A 157 5.00 6.31 1.51
CA HIS A 157 5.19 4.87 1.48
C HIS A 157 4.46 4.14 2.62
N GLY A 158 3.64 3.15 2.24
CA GLY A 158 2.97 2.24 3.16
C GLY A 158 3.87 1.07 3.57
N VAL A 159 4.01 0.85 4.87
CA VAL A 159 4.79 -0.23 5.47
C VAL A 159 4.02 -0.84 6.64
N MET A 160 4.56 -1.87 7.30
CA MET A 160 3.88 -2.53 8.41
C MET A 160 4.74 -2.55 9.68
N ALA A 161 4.22 -2.03 10.79
CA ALA A 161 4.82 -2.17 12.10
C ALA A 161 4.47 -3.55 12.70
N VAL A 162 5.48 -4.39 12.95
CA VAL A 162 5.32 -5.79 13.42
C VAL A 162 5.84 -6.02 14.83
N GLY A 163 6.34 -4.98 15.46
CA GLY A 163 6.89 -5.05 16.80
C GLY A 163 7.64 -3.79 17.19
N TYR A 164 8.18 -3.82 18.40
CA TYR A 164 9.05 -2.80 18.94
C TYR A 164 9.98 -3.42 19.96
N GLY A 165 11.04 -2.70 20.34
CA GLY A 165 11.99 -3.12 21.34
C GLY A 165 12.84 -1.97 21.85
N THR A 166 13.85 -2.33 22.64
CA THR A 166 14.87 -1.43 23.16
C THR A 166 16.21 -2.15 23.06
N GLU A 167 17.23 -1.47 22.54
CA GLU A 167 18.61 -1.98 22.46
C GLU A 167 19.56 -0.83 22.77
N ASN A 168 20.49 -1.04 23.71
CA ASN A 168 21.46 -0.02 24.14
C ASN A 168 20.79 1.34 24.47
N ASP A 169 19.74 1.30 25.30
CA ASP A 169 18.93 2.45 25.71
C ASP A 169 18.25 3.22 24.56
N LYS A 170 18.17 2.62 23.36
CA LYS A 170 17.45 3.18 22.22
C LYS A 170 16.21 2.33 21.92
N ASP A 171 15.06 2.98 21.98
CA ASP A 171 13.80 2.39 21.58
C ASP A 171 13.67 2.34 20.06
N TYR A 172 13.08 1.27 19.55
CA TYR A 172 12.82 1.12 18.12
C TYR A 172 11.49 0.42 17.81
N TRP A 173 10.94 0.74 16.64
CA TRP A 173 9.94 -0.02 15.91
C TRP A 173 10.62 -1.08 15.05
N ILE A 174 10.02 -2.25 14.89
CA ILE A 174 10.38 -3.23 13.86
C ILE A 174 9.38 -3.08 12.74
N VAL A 175 9.84 -2.63 11.58
CA VAL A 175 8.99 -2.33 10.44
C VAL A 175 9.35 -3.25 9.28
N LYS A 176 8.35 -3.92 8.73
CA LYS A 176 8.44 -4.72 7.51
C LYS A 176 8.24 -3.80 6.31
N ASN A 177 9.22 -3.75 5.40
CA ASN A 177 9.13 -2.99 4.15
C ASN A 177 8.51 -3.85 3.03
N SER A 178 8.52 -3.41 1.77
CA SER A 178 8.09 -4.16 0.58
C SER A 178 9.13 -4.11 -0.56
N TRP A 179 10.40 -3.85 -0.22
CA TRP A 179 11.53 -3.76 -1.16
C TRP A 179 12.42 -5.01 -1.16
N GLY A 180 11.82 -6.16 -0.88
CA GLY A 180 12.48 -7.46 -0.87
C GLY A 180 13.45 -7.69 0.30
N SER A 181 13.95 -8.91 0.39
CA SER A 181 14.80 -9.36 1.50
C SER A 181 16.25 -8.85 1.42
N SER A 182 16.70 -8.36 0.27
CA SER A 182 18.05 -7.83 0.10
C SER A 182 18.22 -6.43 0.70
N TRP A 183 17.12 -5.72 0.94
CA TRP A 183 17.13 -4.40 1.54
C TRP A 183 17.12 -4.49 3.08
N GLY A 184 17.90 -3.63 3.75
CA GLY A 184 17.93 -3.52 5.21
C GLY A 184 18.27 -4.82 5.94
N GLU A 185 17.55 -5.11 7.03
CA GLU A 185 17.72 -6.30 7.86
C GLU A 185 16.80 -7.43 7.39
N SER A 186 17.12 -8.01 6.24
CA SER A 186 16.30 -9.04 5.58
C SER A 186 14.89 -8.55 5.19
N GLY A 187 14.80 -7.33 4.67
CA GLY A 187 13.56 -6.63 4.29
C GLY A 187 12.91 -5.83 5.42
N TYR A 188 13.58 -5.74 6.57
CA TYR A 188 13.10 -4.99 7.74
C TYR A 188 13.99 -3.78 8.04
N VAL A 189 13.42 -2.80 8.73
CA VAL A 189 14.15 -1.68 9.33
C VAL A 189 13.76 -1.57 10.80
N ARG A 190 14.74 -1.31 11.66
CA ARG A 190 14.50 -0.92 13.04
C ARG A 190 14.46 0.60 13.12
N MET A 191 13.29 1.21 13.16
CA MET A 191 13.16 2.68 13.16
C MET A 191 13.18 3.22 14.59
N GLU A 192 13.94 4.27 14.85
CA GLU A 192 13.97 4.94 16.16
C GLU A 192 12.55 5.29 16.65
N ARG A 193 12.27 5.04 17.93
CA ARG A 193 10.97 5.24 18.59
C ARG A 193 11.14 6.16 19.79
N ASN A 194 10.04 6.77 20.26
CA ASN A 194 10.02 7.68 21.41
C ASN A 194 10.89 8.92 21.20
N ILE A 195 10.88 9.45 19.97
CA ILE A 195 11.56 10.71 19.64
C ILE A 195 10.69 11.90 20.06
N LYS A 196 11.28 13.10 20.06
CA LYS A 196 10.56 14.33 20.44
C LYS A 196 9.46 14.73 19.45
N ALA A 197 9.56 14.32 18.18
CA ALA A 197 8.58 14.68 17.16
C ALA A 197 7.27 13.90 17.40
N SER A 198 6.15 14.61 17.53
CA SER A 198 4.83 14.01 17.77
C SER A 198 4.36 13.10 16.62
N SER A 199 4.85 13.34 15.41
CA SER A 199 4.62 12.50 14.23
C SER A 199 5.36 11.17 14.27
N GLY A 200 6.23 10.94 15.26
CA GLY A 200 7.15 9.82 15.29
C GLY A 200 8.21 9.90 14.19
N LYS A 201 9.12 8.92 14.16
CA LYS A 201 10.19 8.86 13.16
C LYS A 201 9.59 8.68 11.77
N CYS A 202 9.92 9.60 10.85
CA CYS A 202 9.43 9.62 9.47
C CYS A 202 7.90 9.64 9.32
N GLY A 203 7.17 10.09 10.35
CA GLY A 203 5.71 10.15 10.29
C GLY A 203 4.97 8.85 10.64
N ILE A 204 5.67 7.83 11.17
CA ILE A 204 5.12 6.49 11.41
C ILE A 204 3.83 6.44 12.28
N VAL A 205 3.55 7.47 13.09
CA VAL A 205 2.32 7.53 13.92
C VAL A 205 1.25 8.48 13.36
N VAL A 206 1.40 8.99 12.15
CA VAL A 206 0.45 9.96 11.56
C VAL A 206 -0.79 9.27 10.99
N GLU A 207 -0.62 8.23 10.17
CA GLU A 207 -1.72 7.45 9.55
C GLU A 207 -1.65 5.92 9.83
N PRO A 208 -1.61 5.49 11.10
CA PRO A 208 -1.67 4.07 11.46
C PRO A 208 -3.09 3.49 11.49
N SER A 209 -3.31 2.32 10.87
CA SER A 209 -4.58 1.59 10.89
C SER A 209 -4.39 0.06 10.89
N TYR A 210 -5.38 -0.68 11.39
CA TYR A 210 -5.31 -2.14 11.46
C TYR A 210 -6.68 -2.82 11.26
N PRO A 211 -6.71 -4.03 10.69
CA PRO A 211 -7.95 -4.79 10.53
C PRO A 211 -8.37 -5.47 11.84
N LEU A 212 -9.66 -5.70 11.99
CA LEU A 212 -10.24 -6.52 13.06
C LEU A 212 -10.83 -7.79 12.48
N LYS A 213 -10.59 -8.92 13.16
CA LYS A 213 -11.12 -10.23 12.81
C LYS A 213 -11.57 -10.95 14.08
N GLU A 214 -12.80 -11.42 14.10
CA GLU A 214 -13.42 -12.10 15.24
C GLU A 214 -13.56 -13.61 15.03
N GLY A 215 -13.63 -14.06 13.77
CA GLY A 215 -14.03 -15.41 13.42
C GLY A 215 -13.06 -16.18 12.52
N ALA A 216 -13.40 -17.45 12.31
CA ALA A 216 -12.72 -18.32 11.35
C ALA A 216 -12.87 -17.82 9.90
N ASN A 217 -12.03 -18.33 9.01
CA ASN A 217 -12.15 -18.06 7.58
C ASN A 217 -13.39 -18.72 6.97
N PRO A 218 -13.91 -18.19 5.85
CA PRO A 218 -14.94 -18.85 5.08
C PRO A 218 -14.53 -20.30 4.72
N PRO A 219 -15.51 -21.22 4.56
CA PRO A 219 -15.22 -22.56 4.08
C PRO A 219 -14.45 -22.49 2.76
N ASN A 220 -13.25 -23.10 2.71
CA ASN A 220 -12.37 -23.06 1.54
C ASN A 220 -13.14 -23.50 0.28
N PRO A 221 -13.47 -22.59 -0.66
CA PRO A 221 -14.33 -22.91 -1.79
C PRO A 221 -13.60 -23.70 -2.90
N GLY A 222 -12.38 -24.17 -2.66
CA GLY A 222 -11.51 -24.73 -3.69
C GLY A 222 -10.80 -23.62 -4.46
N PRO A 223 -9.79 -23.96 -5.29
CA PRO A 223 -9.01 -22.97 -6.03
C PRO A 223 -9.89 -22.19 -7.01
N SER A 224 -9.64 -20.89 -7.15
CA SER A 224 -10.31 -20.07 -8.17
C SER A 224 -9.99 -20.61 -9.56
N PRO A 225 -10.99 -20.74 -10.45
CA PRO A 225 -10.75 -21.20 -11.81
C PRO A 225 -9.77 -20.24 -12.51
N PRO A 226 -8.85 -20.75 -13.34
CA PRO A 226 -7.97 -19.88 -14.11
C PRO A 226 -8.83 -18.95 -14.97
N SER A 227 -8.36 -17.71 -15.14
CA SER A 227 -8.94 -16.78 -16.09
C SER A 227 -9.12 -17.48 -17.44
N PRO A 228 -10.28 -17.38 -18.10
CA PRO A 228 -10.41 -17.91 -19.44
C PRO A 228 -9.35 -17.21 -20.30
N THR A 229 -8.48 -18.01 -20.93
CA THR A 229 -7.54 -17.49 -21.91
C THR A 229 -8.38 -16.78 -22.97
N PRO A 230 -8.19 -15.48 -23.20
CA PRO A 230 -8.91 -14.81 -24.28
C PRO A 230 -8.64 -15.58 -25.59
N ALA A 231 -9.67 -15.70 -26.41
CA ALA A 231 -9.50 -16.38 -27.68
C ALA A 231 -8.52 -15.55 -28.52
N PRO A 232 -7.52 -16.18 -29.17
CA PRO A 232 -6.60 -15.46 -30.04
C PRO A 232 -7.41 -14.64 -31.04
N VAL A 233 -6.99 -13.41 -31.28
CA VAL A 233 -7.68 -12.55 -32.24
C VAL A 233 -7.45 -13.14 -33.61
N VAL A 234 -8.50 -13.76 -34.16
CA VAL A 234 -8.51 -14.29 -35.52
C VAL A 234 -8.64 -13.09 -36.46
N CYS A 235 -7.57 -12.79 -37.18
CA CYS A 235 -7.52 -11.69 -38.14
C CYS A 235 -8.20 -12.09 -39.46
N ASP A 236 -7.93 -13.33 -39.90
CA ASP A 236 -8.59 -14.00 -41.01
C ASP A 236 -8.43 -15.54 -40.89
N ASN A 237 -8.73 -16.29 -41.95
CA ASN A 237 -8.66 -17.76 -41.96
C ASN A 237 -7.24 -18.34 -41.79
N TYR A 238 -6.19 -17.52 -41.93
CA TYR A 238 -4.79 -17.97 -41.94
C TYR A 238 -3.95 -17.32 -40.84
N TYR A 239 -4.35 -16.16 -40.31
CA TYR A 239 -3.58 -15.41 -39.32
C TYR A 239 -4.36 -15.17 -38.02
N SER A 240 -3.68 -15.46 -36.90
CA SER A 240 -4.15 -15.18 -35.56
C SER A 240 -3.04 -14.52 -34.74
N CYS A 241 -3.40 -13.54 -33.92
CA CYS A 241 -2.45 -12.83 -33.08
C CYS A 241 -2.62 -13.18 -31.59
N PRO A 242 -1.52 -13.23 -30.81
CA PRO A 242 -1.61 -13.35 -29.36
C PRO A 242 -2.38 -12.18 -28.75
N ASP A 243 -3.07 -12.45 -27.64
CA ASP A 243 -3.79 -11.43 -26.90
C ASP A 243 -2.88 -10.26 -26.55
N SER A 244 -3.41 -9.04 -26.72
CA SER A 244 -2.74 -7.74 -26.57
C SER A 244 -1.96 -7.20 -27.77
N THR A 245 -1.92 -7.91 -28.90
CA THR A 245 -1.33 -7.40 -30.16
C THR A 245 -2.41 -7.11 -31.20
N THR A 246 -2.34 -5.94 -31.85
CA THR A 246 -3.19 -5.58 -33.00
C THR A 246 -2.51 -5.87 -34.35
N CYS A 247 -1.31 -6.45 -34.33
CA CYS A 247 -0.48 -6.56 -35.53
C CYS A 247 -0.71 -7.93 -36.19
N CYS A 248 -1.72 -7.98 -37.06
CA CYS A 248 -1.94 -9.07 -38.00
C CYS A 248 -1.00 -8.85 -39.19
N CYS A 249 -0.06 -9.76 -39.42
CA CYS A 249 0.92 -9.65 -40.49
C CYS A 249 0.23 -9.56 -41.86
N ILE A 250 0.38 -8.43 -42.56
CA ILE A 250 -0.37 -8.14 -43.80
C ILE A 250 0.32 -8.74 -45.05
N TYR A 251 1.63 -9.04 -44.98
CA TYR A 251 2.37 -9.61 -46.12
C TYR A 251 3.50 -10.54 -45.69
N GLU A 252 3.51 -11.76 -46.21
CA GLU A 252 4.58 -12.75 -46.01
C GLU A 252 5.66 -12.64 -47.11
N TYR A 253 6.94 -12.63 -46.70
CA TYR A 253 8.07 -12.89 -47.59
C TYR A 253 9.04 -13.87 -46.94
N GLY A 254 8.91 -15.17 -47.29
CA GLY A 254 9.70 -16.24 -46.68
C GLY A 254 9.23 -16.60 -45.26
N LYS A 255 10.14 -16.66 -44.27
CA LYS A 255 9.83 -16.98 -42.85
C LYS A 255 9.81 -15.75 -41.91
N ALA A 256 9.62 -14.55 -42.44
CA ALA A 256 9.62 -13.32 -41.65
C ALA A 256 8.51 -12.34 -42.10
N CYS A 257 7.90 -11.64 -41.14
CA CYS A 257 7.01 -10.50 -41.35
C CYS A 257 7.84 -9.21 -41.42
N ASN A 258 7.63 -8.38 -42.46
CA ASN A 258 8.39 -7.14 -42.66
C ASN A 258 7.53 -5.92 -42.32
N ASP A 259 7.90 -5.22 -41.25
CA ASP A 259 7.06 -4.25 -40.53
C ASP A 259 7.35 -2.79 -40.96
N GLN A 260 7.35 -2.50 -42.27
CA GLN A 260 7.83 -1.20 -42.79
C GLN A 260 6.81 -0.29 -43.46
N ILE A 261 5.50 -0.58 -43.44
CA ILE A 261 4.51 0.33 -44.03
C ILE A 261 3.38 0.62 -43.05
N TYR A 262 3.65 1.65 -42.22
CA TYR A 262 2.74 2.44 -41.39
C TYR A 262 2.00 1.77 -40.22
N ASN A 263 2.51 2.05 -39.00
CA ASN A 263 1.76 2.28 -37.76
C ASN A 263 0.98 1.12 -37.11
N CYS A 264 1.67 0.11 -36.59
CA CYS A 264 1.20 -0.57 -35.36
C CYS A 264 1.65 0.27 -34.14
N LEU A 265 0.94 1.36 -33.85
CA LEU A 265 1.11 2.09 -32.59
C LEU A 265 -0.24 2.32 -31.90
N MET A 266 -0.29 1.76 -30.69
CA MET A 266 -0.99 2.22 -29.49
C MET A 266 -2.47 1.86 -29.30
N ARG A 267 -2.70 1.26 -28.12
CA ARG A 267 -3.99 1.11 -27.44
C ARG A 267 -4.78 2.43 -27.44
N ASN A 268 -6.09 2.30 -27.65
CA ASN A 268 -7.19 3.19 -27.23
C ASN A 268 -6.88 4.69 -27.04
N TRP A 269 -7.47 5.55 -27.87
CA TRP A 269 -8.08 6.78 -27.37
C TRP A 269 -9.33 7.19 -28.18
N ASN A 270 -10.26 7.79 -27.46
CA ASN A 270 -11.64 8.12 -27.83
C ASN A 270 -11.73 9.43 -28.65
N ILE A 271 -12.70 9.48 -29.58
CA ILE A 271 -13.50 10.62 -30.13
C ILE A 271 -12.81 11.89 -30.71
N GLN A 272 -13.24 12.21 -31.95
CA GLN A 272 -13.33 13.50 -32.68
C GLN A 272 -12.16 14.03 -33.55
N GLY A 273 -12.43 14.12 -34.86
CA GLY A 273 -12.03 15.26 -35.71
C GLY A 273 -11.02 14.99 -36.85
N SER A 274 -11.42 15.18 -38.11
CA SER A 274 -10.52 15.45 -39.25
C SER A 274 -10.17 16.96 -39.33
N PRO A 275 -9.31 17.43 -40.25
CA PRO A 275 -7.85 17.43 -40.16
C PRO A 275 -7.21 18.84 -40.14
N ALA A 276 -5.98 18.90 -39.60
CA ALA A 276 -4.83 19.79 -39.87
C ALA A 276 -5.01 21.32 -40.07
N LEU A 277 -4.18 22.11 -39.36
CA LEU A 277 -3.32 23.21 -39.86
C LEU A 277 -2.41 23.75 -38.69
N PRO A 278 -1.32 24.52 -38.96
CA PRO A 278 -0.04 24.40 -38.26
C PRO A 278 0.17 25.34 -37.06
N ALA A 279 1.13 24.97 -36.19
CA ALA A 279 1.59 25.75 -35.04
C ALA A 279 2.08 27.16 -35.44
N PRO A 280 1.90 28.19 -34.57
CA PRO A 280 2.99 28.50 -33.63
C PRO A 280 2.59 29.22 -32.30
N ILE A 281 3.56 29.29 -31.37
CA ILE A 281 3.80 30.31 -30.30
C ILE A 281 2.97 30.27 -28.99
N LEU A 282 3.73 30.22 -27.86
CA LEU A 282 3.51 30.72 -26.47
C LEU A 282 2.08 30.57 -25.89
N THR A 283 1.85 30.07 -24.67
CA THR A 283 2.15 30.76 -23.40
C THR A 283 1.71 29.85 -22.23
N ARG A 284 2.41 29.97 -21.08
CA ARG A 284 2.06 29.48 -19.72
C ARG A 284 0.57 29.29 -19.42
N THR A 285 0.17 28.15 -18.83
CA THR A 285 -0.78 28.08 -17.68
C THR A 285 -0.94 26.66 -17.13
N PHE A 286 -0.43 26.37 -15.92
CA PHE A 286 -1.07 25.45 -14.97
C PHE A 286 -0.55 25.72 -13.54
N LEU A 287 -0.97 26.87 -13.01
CA LEU A 287 -1.11 27.13 -11.58
C LEU A 287 -2.59 27.47 -11.42
N LEU A 288 -3.41 26.58 -10.89
CA LEU A 288 -4.75 26.85 -10.36
C LEU A 288 -5.39 25.54 -9.89
N GLN A 289 -5.24 25.23 -8.60
CA GLN A 289 -6.29 24.68 -7.71
C GLN A 289 -5.62 24.46 -6.35
N LEU A 290 -5.34 25.55 -5.63
CA LEU A 290 -5.32 25.66 -4.15
C LEU A 290 -4.85 27.08 -3.75
N LYS A 291 -5.74 28.07 -3.89
CA LYS A 291 -5.80 29.25 -3.00
C LYS A 291 -7.07 30.03 -3.29
N ARG A 292 -8.07 29.88 -2.41
CA ARG A 292 -9.10 30.89 -2.19
C ARG A 292 -9.45 30.94 -0.71
N LYS A 293 -8.59 31.58 0.10
CA LYS A 293 -9.04 32.41 1.23
C LYS A 293 -7.94 33.41 1.69
N HIS A 294 -8.19 34.67 1.30
CA HIS A 294 -7.80 35.98 1.85
C HIS A 294 -6.32 36.49 1.89
N ASN A 295 -6.05 37.43 0.96
CA ASN A 295 -5.52 38.82 1.11
C ASN A 295 -5.31 39.34 2.56
N ASP A 296 -4.36 40.25 2.88
CA ASP A 296 -3.77 41.35 2.12
C ASP A 296 -2.51 41.91 2.86
N ILE A 297 -1.82 42.87 2.22
CA ILE A 297 -0.92 43.93 2.78
C ILE A 297 0.60 43.87 2.42
N THR A 298 0.89 44.50 1.27
CA THR A 298 1.91 45.52 0.89
C THR A 298 3.44 45.29 0.97
N GLU A 299 4.06 45.35 -0.24
CA GLU A 299 5.10 46.30 -0.74
C GLU A 299 6.22 46.81 0.22
N ASN A 300 7.53 46.85 -0.08
CA ASN A 300 8.24 47.32 -1.29
C ASN A 300 9.72 46.86 -1.33
N GLU A 301 10.25 46.75 -2.57
CA GLU A 301 11.62 47.07 -3.11
C GLU A 301 12.90 46.64 -2.37
N ALA A 302 14.08 46.39 -2.97
CA ALA A 302 14.63 46.04 -4.29
C ALA A 302 16.17 46.01 -4.07
N ALA A 303 16.90 45.04 -4.64
CA ALA A 303 18.29 45.12 -5.17
C ALA A 303 19.14 43.84 -4.96
N GLU A 304 19.30 43.11 -6.06
CA GLU A 304 20.55 42.59 -6.65
C GLU A 304 21.49 41.60 -5.91
N SER A 305 21.63 40.42 -6.56
CA SER A 305 22.91 39.85 -7.07
C SER A 305 23.50 38.60 -6.39
N ASN A 306 23.64 37.56 -7.24
CA ASN A 306 24.59 36.43 -7.24
C ASN A 306 24.26 35.09 -6.52
N ASP A 307 23.77 34.17 -7.36
CA ASP A 307 24.48 32.94 -7.78
C ASP A 307 23.99 31.57 -7.26
N TRP A 308 23.82 30.68 -8.25
CA TRP A 308 23.73 29.21 -8.33
C TRP A 308 22.83 28.33 -7.41
N MET A 309 21.85 27.70 -8.08
CA MET A 309 21.21 26.38 -7.87
C MET A 309 20.61 26.02 -6.50
N SER A 310 19.29 26.21 -6.38
CA SER A 310 18.38 25.48 -5.47
C SER A 310 16.93 25.63 -5.93
N PRO A 311 16.05 24.61 -5.83
CA PRO A 311 14.62 24.85 -5.74
C PRO A 311 14.14 24.61 -4.30
N GLY A 312 13.76 25.70 -3.64
CA GLY A 312 13.09 25.69 -2.35
C GLY A 312 11.62 25.30 -2.46
N TYR A 313 11.15 24.50 -1.50
CA TYR A 313 9.74 24.35 -1.18
C TYR A 313 9.47 25.12 0.11
N ALA A 314 8.54 26.08 0.07
CA ALA A 314 8.01 26.75 1.25
C ALA A 314 6.47 26.82 1.21
N ASN A 315 5.90 26.09 2.15
CA ASN A 315 4.63 26.22 2.89
C ASN A 315 3.59 27.29 2.49
N ALA A 316 2.31 26.86 2.49
CA ALA A 316 1.19 27.61 3.06
C ALA A 316 0.07 26.67 3.54
N GLY A 317 -0.41 26.87 4.77
CA GLY A 317 -1.37 26.01 5.46
C GLY A 317 -2.86 26.34 5.28
N SER A 318 -3.66 25.28 5.52
CA SER A 318 -4.91 25.14 6.32
C SER A 318 -6.15 26.03 6.09
N SER A 319 -7.26 25.41 5.61
CA SER A 319 -8.57 25.19 6.31
C SER A 319 -9.73 24.93 5.33
N PRO A 320 -10.88 24.32 5.74
CA PRO A 320 -11.12 23.06 6.43
C PRO A 320 -11.88 22.05 5.53
N VAL A 321 -11.69 20.74 5.75
CA VAL A 321 -12.46 19.66 5.08
C VAL A 321 -13.51 19.09 6.05
N PRO A 322 -14.70 18.69 5.58
CA PRO A 322 -15.81 18.27 6.43
C PRO A 322 -15.56 16.90 7.06
N THR A 323 -15.93 16.75 8.32
CA THR A 323 -15.99 15.47 9.04
C THR A 323 -16.95 14.49 8.37
N PRO A 324 -16.55 13.23 8.14
CA PRO A 324 -17.48 12.16 7.80
C PRO A 324 -18.44 11.88 8.97
N PRO A 325 -19.67 11.41 8.70
CA PRO A 325 -20.68 11.21 9.74
C PRO A 325 -20.26 10.10 10.70
N SER A 326 -20.25 10.43 11.99
CA SER A 326 -20.10 9.50 13.10
C SER A 326 -21.18 8.43 13.02
N GLY A 327 -20.76 7.16 12.98
CA GLY A 327 -21.64 6.00 13.05
C GLY A 327 -22.59 6.12 14.25
N LYS A 328 -23.89 6.01 13.96
CA LYS A 328 -24.95 6.04 14.95
C LYS A 328 -24.79 4.90 15.95
N GLY A 329 -24.77 5.25 17.23
CA GLY A 329 -24.70 4.32 18.34
C GLY A 329 -25.81 3.27 18.30
N LEU A 330 -25.39 2.00 18.29
CA LEU A 330 -26.26 0.87 18.62
C LEU A 330 -26.19 0.63 20.13
N LYS A 331 -27.38 0.48 20.70
CA LYS A 331 -27.67 0.46 22.13
C LYS A 331 -26.97 -0.70 22.85
N ALA A 332 -26.46 -0.39 24.03
CA ALA A 332 -25.94 -1.34 25.00
C ALA A 332 -26.95 -2.48 25.29
N SER A 333 -26.53 -3.72 25.01
CA SER A 333 -27.17 -4.91 25.56
C SER A 333 -26.43 -5.32 26.85
N THR A 334 -27.20 -5.46 27.90
CA THR A 334 -26.79 -5.77 29.28
C THR A 334 -26.05 -7.12 29.41
N LYS A 335 -24.83 -7.11 29.95
CA LYS A 335 -24.12 -8.31 30.45
C LYS A 335 -24.69 -8.77 31.80
N PRO A 336 -24.86 -10.09 32.04
CA PRO A 336 -24.93 -10.65 33.38
C PRO A 336 -23.52 -10.79 34.00
N LYS A 337 -23.46 -10.62 35.33
CA LYS A 337 -22.25 -10.70 36.16
C LYS A 337 -21.85 -12.14 36.49
N ALA A 338 -20.53 -12.33 36.44
CA ALA A 338 -19.65 -13.06 37.37
C ALA A 338 -19.63 -14.61 37.40
N THR A 339 -18.41 -15.16 37.25
CA THR A 339 -17.78 -15.95 38.32
C THR A 339 -16.24 -15.90 38.23
N LYS A 340 -15.59 -15.78 39.39
CA LYS A 340 -14.13 -15.80 39.58
C LYS A 340 -13.60 -17.24 39.50
N GLY A 341 -12.49 -17.46 38.81
CA GLY A 341 -11.73 -18.71 38.82
C GLY A 341 -10.21 -18.45 38.82
N GLN A 342 -9.58 -18.90 39.90
CA GLN A 342 -8.16 -19.06 40.27
C GLN A 342 -6.99 -18.55 39.41
N LYS A 343 -6.04 -17.97 40.15
CA LYS A 343 -4.65 -17.62 39.81
C LYS A 343 -3.78 -18.87 39.55
N SER A 344 -2.89 -18.79 38.57
CA SER A 344 -1.61 -19.51 38.55
C SER A 344 -0.48 -18.50 38.29
N GLY A 345 0.58 -18.59 39.09
CA GLY A 345 1.68 -17.62 39.17
C GLY A 345 2.67 -17.64 37.99
N PRO A 346 3.72 -16.80 38.07
CA PRO A 346 4.55 -16.40 36.93
C PRO A 346 5.56 -17.48 36.54
N GLN A 347 5.63 -17.79 35.24
CA GLN A 347 6.75 -18.54 34.65
C GLN A 347 7.89 -17.57 34.32
N THR A 348 9.07 -17.87 34.85
CA THR A 348 10.36 -17.24 34.57
C THR A 348 10.81 -17.50 33.12
N PRO A 349 11.56 -16.58 32.47
CA PRO A 349 12.14 -16.81 31.15
C PRO A 349 13.34 -17.77 31.23
N LEU A 350 13.34 -18.79 30.37
CA LEU A 350 14.50 -19.66 30.14
C LEU A 350 15.52 -18.96 29.23
N GLY A 351 16.79 -19.09 29.59
CA GLY A 351 17.93 -18.48 28.93
C GLY A 351 18.20 -19.02 27.52
N PHE A 352 18.85 -18.17 26.72
CA PHE A 352 19.42 -18.49 25.42
C PHE A 352 20.80 -19.12 25.64
N ASP A 353 21.01 -20.33 25.11
CA ASP A 353 22.34 -20.86 24.80
C ASP A 353 22.46 -20.96 23.26
N GLU A 354 23.52 -20.33 22.76
CA GLU A 354 24.19 -20.33 21.44
C GLU A 354 23.41 -20.52 20.12
#